data_AF-A0A399RM55-F1
#
_entry.id   AF-A0A399RM55-F1
#
_cell.length_a   1.000
_cell.length_b   1.000
_cell.length_c   1.000
_cell.angle_alpha   90.00
_cell.angle_beta   90.00
_cell.angle_gamma   90.00
#
_symmetry.space_group_name_H-M   'P 1'
#
loop_
_entity.id
_entity.type
_entity.pdbx_description
1 polymer ?
#
loop_
_entity_poly.entity_id
_entity_poly.type
_entity_poly.pdbx_seq_one_letter_code
_entity_poly.pdbx_strand_id
1 'polypeptide(L)'
;MSFFERFANFVCPGDAITCEADGFTIMAVIVQDDCPDAPDQRQDGFWPSLYKDAPGFIGPGNGFRERFAKAQAEAEAVMDAWRKGDWFYCGIILSVALEGVTLDAHAASLWGVEANYPGSDNAYLTEVANELLPEALDTARAVLARLRAAPAGEARV
;
A
#
# COMPACT_ATOMS: atom_id res chain seq x y z
N MET A 1 19.11 -0.91 4.22
CA MET A 1 18.37 -0.34 5.36
C MET A 1 16.92 -0.75 5.18
N SER A 2 16.22 -1.10 6.25
CA SER A 2 14.85 -1.60 6.16
C SER A 2 14.09 -1.32 7.44
N PHE A 3 12.77 -1.25 7.35
CA PHE A 3 11.89 -1.31 8.51
C PHE A 3 12.11 -2.63 9.25
N PHE A 4 12.36 -2.56 10.56
CA PHE A 4 12.49 -3.73 11.43
C PHE A 4 11.12 -4.19 11.93
N GLU A 5 10.26 -3.23 12.26
CA GLU A 5 8.86 -3.45 12.50
C GLU A 5 8.14 -3.78 11.19
N ARG A 6 7.12 -4.62 11.29
CA ARG A 6 6.25 -4.98 10.16
C ARG A 6 4.85 -4.51 10.48
N PHE A 7 4.10 -4.16 9.43
CA PHE A 7 2.66 -4.05 9.57
C PHE A 7 2.06 -5.36 10.09
N ALA A 8 0.99 -5.25 10.86
CA ALA A 8 0.30 -6.41 11.41
C ALA A 8 -0.43 -7.21 10.32
N ASN A 9 -0.79 -8.45 10.64
CA ASN A 9 -1.55 -9.32 9.73
C ASN A 9 -2.93 -8.75 9.37
N PHE A 10 -3.46 -7.83 10.18
CA PHE A 10 -4.66 -7.07 9.91
C PHE A 10 -4.37 -5.60 10.20
N VAL A 11 -4.65 -4.72 9.25
CA VAL A 11 -4.31 -3.29 9.32
C VAL A 11 -5.53 -2.41 9.11
N CYS A 12 -5.45 -1.21 9.66
CA CYS A 12 -6.42 -0.13 9.48
C CYS A 12 -5.74 1.10 8.85
N PRO A 13 -6.51 1.98 8.17
CA PRO A 13 -6.01 3.29 7.80
C PRO A 13 -5.47 4.05 9.03
N GLY A 14 -4.28 4.61 8.90
CA GLY A 14 -3.55 5.29 9.97
C GLY A 14 -2.54 4.42 10.71
N ASP A 15 -2.55 3.09 10.51
CA ASP A 15 -1.50 2.24 11.04
C ASP A 15 -0.14 2.65 10.46
N ALA A 16 0.88 2.65 11.32
CA ALA A 16 2.19 3.18 10.99
C ALA A 16 3.32 2.32 11.57
N ILE A 17 4.43 2.28 10.84
CA ILE A 17 5.70 1.72 11.30
C ILE A 17 6.81 2.75 11.11
N THR A 18 7.86 2.66 11.92
CA THR A 18 8.96 3.62 11.90
C THR A 18 10.32 2.94 11.74
N CYS A 19 11.27 3.66 11.14
CA CYS A 19 12.66 3.26 11.16
C CYS A 19 13.59 4.48 11.17
N GLU A 20 14.82 4.28 11.61
CA GLU A 20 15.89 5.27 11.48
C GLU A 20 16.85 4.87 10.35
N ALA A 21 17.19 5.82 9.48
CA ALA A 21 18.15 5.64 8.40
C ALA A 21 18.87 6.94 8.09
N ASP A 22 20.20 6.90 7.97
CA ASP A 22 21.06 8.06 7.67
C ASP A 22 20.84 9.27 8.61
N GLY A 23 20.43 9.02 9.86
CA GLY A 23 20.11 10.06 10.85
C GLY A 23 18.72 10.70 10.68
N PHE A 24 17.92 10.23 9.73
CA PHE A 24 16.52 10.60 9.57
C PHE A 24 15.62 9.58 10.27
N THR A 25 14.49 10.06 10.78
CA THR A 25 13.35 9.22 11.20
C THR A 25 12.38 9.14 10.03
N ILE A 26 12.06 7.92 9.59
CA ILE A 26 11.13 7.65 8.50
C ILE A 26 9.91 6.95 9.10
N MET A 27 8.72 7.43 8.76
CA MET A 27 7.46 6.82 9.16
C MET A 27 6.66 6.46 7.91
N ALA A 28 6.35 5.17 7.76
CA ALA A 28 5.44 4.67 6.74
C ALA A 28 4.04 4.56 7.34
N VAL A 29 3.04 5.15 6.67
CA VAL A 29 1.64 5.16 7.12
C VAL A 29 0.75 4.58 6.04
N ILE A 30 -0.22 3.75 6.45
CA ILE A 30 -1.28 3.26 5.58
C ILE A 30 -2.37 4.33 5.46
N VAL A 31 -2.69 4.73 4.24
CA VAL A 31 -3.76 5.69 3.95
C VAL A 31 -4.77 5.03 3.02
N GLN A 32 -6.06 5.16 3.31
CA GLN A 32 -7.10 4.57 2.44
C GLN A 32 -7.10 5.26 1.07
N ASP A 33 -7.18 4.45 0.00
CA ASP A 33 -7.35 4.94 -1.38
C ASP A 33 -8.74 5.61 -1.51
N ASP A 34 -8.80 6.71 -2.23
CA ASP A 34 -10.03 7.50 -2.43
C ASP A 34 -10.86 7.02 -3.64
N CYS A 35 -10.32 6.13 -4.47
CA CYS A 35 -11.04 5.61 -5.61
C CYS A 35 -12.08 4.55 -5.19
N PRO A 36 -13.39 4.79 -5.46
CA PRO A 36 -14.49 4.00 -4.92
C PRO A 36 -14.76 2.69 -5.68
N ASP A 37 -14.02 2.43 -6.77
CA ASP A 37 -14.25 1.29 -7.64
C ASP A 37 -14.02 -0.03 -6.88
N ALA A 38 -15.03 -0.90 -6.93
CA ALA A 38 -15.01 -2.23 -6.36
C ALA A 38 -14.08 -3.17 -7.16
N PRO A 39 -13.70 -4.34 -6.59
CA PRO A 39 -12.76 -5.28 -7.20
C PRO A 39 -13.15 -5.71 -8.60
N ASP A 40 -14.43 -6.01 -8.76
CA ASP A 40 -15.02 -6.47 -10.02
C ASP A 40 -15.15 -5.37 -11.07
N GLN A 41 -14.93 -4.10 -10.69
CA GLN A 41 -14.84 -2.97 -11.60
C GLN A 41 -13.41 -2.68 -12.03
N ARG A 42 -12.41 -2.97 -11.18
CA ARG A 42 -10.98 -2.73 -11.45
C ARG A 42 -10.29 -3.91 -12.14
N GLN A 43 -10.72 -5.14 -11.87
CA GLN A 43 -10.05 -6.35 -12.36
C GLN A 43 -10.90 -7.09 -13.39
N ASP A 44 -10.45 -7.08 -14.64
CA ASP A 44 -11.07 -7.89 -15.67
C ASP A 44 -10.92 -9.39 -15.35
N GLY A 45 -12.01 -10.13 -15.51
CA GLY A 45 -12.07 -11.55 -15.15
C GLY A 45 -12.12 -11.86 -13.66
N PHE A 46 -12.37 -10.86 -12.80
CA PHE A 46 -12.60 -11.07 -11.36
C PHE A 46 -13.66 -12.16 -11.09
N TRP A 47 -14.79 -12.06 -11.79
CA TRP A 47 -15.84 -13.08 -11.71
C TRP A 47 -15.51 -14.26 -12.63
N PRO A 48 -15.49 -15.50 -12.10
CA PRO A 48 -15.22 -16.67 -12.92
C PRO A 48 -16.34 -16.90 -13.93
N SER A 49 -15.99 -17.51 -15.06
CA SER A 49 -16.91 -17.75 -16.16
C SER A 49 -16.69 -19.13 -16.77
N LEU A 50 -17.78 -19.71 -17.27
CA LEU A 50 -17.76 -20.93 -18.08
C LEU A 50 -17.69 -20.64 -19.59
N TYR A 51 -17.77 -19.37 -19.98
CA TYR A 51 -17.78 -18.95 -21.37
C TYR A 51 -16.36 -18.67 -21.85
N LYS A 52 -15.94 -19.35 -22.92
CA LYS A 52 -14.56 -19.31 -23.44
C LYS A 52 -14.05 -17.92 -23.82
N ASP A 53 -14.94 -17.02 -24.22
CA ASP A 53 -14.61 -15.67 -24.69
C ASP A 53 -14.80 -14.63 -23.58
N ALA A 54 -15.19 -15.06 -22.37
CA ALA A 54 -15.29 -14.19 -21.21
C ALA A 54 -13.93 -14.09 -20.52
N PRO A 55 -13.55 -12.90 -20.02
CA PRO A 55 -12.26 -12.69 -19.35
C PRO A 55 -12.00 -13.62 -18.15
N GLY A 56 -13.04 -13.95 -17.38
CA GLY A 56 -12.94 -14.86 -16.23
C GLY A 56 -13.00 -16.35 -16.58
N PHE A 57 -12.78 -16.74 -17.85
CA PHE A 57 -12.93 -18.14 -18.26
C PHE A 57 -12.02 -19.07 -17.45
N ILE A 58 -12.62 -20.01 -16.72
CA ILE A 58 -11.92 -20.95 -15.82
C ILE A 58 -11.09 -22.03 -16.54
N GLY A 59 -10.99 -21.94 -17.86
CA GLY A 59 -10.27 -22.87 -18.72
C GLY A 59 -11.02 -24.17 -19.03
N PRO A 60 -10.64 -24.86 -20.12
CA PRO A 60 -11.26 -26.12 -20.54
C PRO A 60 -10.85 -27.30 -19.64
N GLY A 61 -11.45 -28.47 -19.86
CA GLY A 61 -11.04 -29.74 -19.24
C GLY A 61 -12.01 -30.29 -18.18
N ASN A 62 -11.72 -31.51 -17.71
CA ASN A 62 -12.56 -32.23 -16.74
C ASN A 62 -12.59 -31.51 -15.39
N GLY A 63 -13.67 -31.69 -14.61
CA GLY A 63 -13.83 -31.05 -13.30
C GLY A 63 -14.10 -29.54 -13.34
N PHE A 64 -14.48 -28.99 -14.50
CA PHE A 64 -14.73 -27.55 -14.66
C PHE A 64 -15.80 -27.00 -13.70
N ARG A 65 -16.80 -27.80 -13.33
CA ARG A 65 -17.83 -27.40 -12.37
C ARG A 65 -17.27 -27.17 -10.97
N GLU A 66 -16.38 -28.05 -10.52
CA GLU A 66 -15.73 -27.95 -9.22
C GLU A 66 -14.77 -26.76 -9.18
N ARG A 67 -13.97 -26.57 -10.25
CA ARG A 67 -13.10 -25.39 -10.38
C ARG A 67 -13.90 -24.10 -10.39
N PHE A 68 -15.00 -24.06 -11.14
CA PHE A 68 -15.89 -22.90 -11.17
C PHE A 68 -16.48 -22.61 -9.80
N ALA A 69 -17.01 -23.63 -9.12
CA ALA A 69 -17.58 -23.46 -7.77
C ALA A 69 -16.53 -22.95 -6.77
N LYS A 70 -15.29 -23.46 -6.85
CA LYS A 70 -14.18 -22.99 -6.03
C LYS A 70 -13.84 -21.52 -6.32
N ALA A 71 -13.64 -21.17 -7.59
CA ALA A 71 -13.33 -19.79 -7.98
C ALA A 71 -14.46 -18.82 -7.64
N GLN A 72 -15.72 -19.28 -7.75
CA GLN A 72 -16.90 -18.49 -7.39
C GLN A 72 -16.90 -18.18 -5.89
N ALA A 73 -16.64 -19.19 -5.05
CA ALA A 73 -16.57 -19.00 -3.61
C ALA A 73 -15.40 -18.08 -3.19
N GLU A 74 -14.25 -18.17 -3.87
CA GLU A 74 -13.11 -17.28 -3.64
C GLU A 74 -13.44 -15.83 -4.00
N ALA A 75 -14.03 -15.58 -5.18
CA ALA A 75 -14.45 -14.24 -5.60
C ALA A 75 -15.53 -13.66 -4.67
N GLU A 76 -16.49 -14.48 -4.23
CA GLU A 76 -17.51 -14.07 -3.26
C GLU A 76 -16.91 -13.68 -1.91
N ALA A 77 -15.91 -14.41 -1.42
CA ALA A 77 -15.22 -14.09 -0.18
C ALA A 77 -14.47 -12.74 -0.26
N VAL A 78 -13.84 -12.45 -1.41
CA VAL A 78 -13.20 -11.15 -1.66
C VAL A 78 -14.22 -10.02 -1.65
N MET A 79 -15.36 -10.19 -2.35
CA MET A 79 -16.41 -9.17 -2.34
C MET A 79 -17.06 -8.96 -0.98
N ASP A 80 -17.21 -10.03 -0.19
CA ASP A 80 -17.73 -9.93 1.18
C ASP A 80 -16.77 -9.15 2.08
N ALA A 81 -15.46 -9.42 2.00
CA ALA A 81 -14.44 -8.67 2.73
C ALA A 81 -14.39 -7.19 2.33
N TRP A 82 -14.47 -6.88 1.02
CA TRP A 82 -14.58 -5.50 0.52
C TRP A 82 -15.81 -4.78 1.08
N ARG A 83 -16.98 -5.41 0.99
CA ARG A 83 -18.26 -4.80 1.42
C ARG A 83 -18.31 -4.54 2.92
N LYS A 84 -17.60 -5.36 3.71
CA LYS A 84 -17.44 -5.15 5.16
C LYS A 84 -16.43 -4.05 5.50
N GLY A 85 -15.59 -3.66 4.54
CA GLY A 85 -14.46 -2.76 4.76
C GLY A 85 -13.27 -3.45 5.42
N ASP A 86 -13.27 -4.79 5.50
CA ASP A 86 -12.15 -5.55 6.04
C ASP A 86 -10.97 -5.52 5.07
N TRP A 87 -11.23 -5.70 3.78
CA TRP A 87 -10.26 -5.53 2.69
C TRP A 87 -10.48 -4.19 1.97
N PHE A 88 -9.40 -3.48 1.67
CA PHE A 88 -9.45 -2.18 1.00
C PHE A 88 -8.20 -1.90 0.16
N TYR A 89 -8.31 -0.97 -0.79
CA TYR A 89 -7.15 -0.38 -1.46
C TYR A 89 -6.58 0.75 -0.63
N CYS A 90 -5.26 0.85 -0.57
CA CYS A 90 -4.53 1.85 0.22
C CYS A 90 -3.32 2.42 -0.53
N GLY A 91 -2.83 3.53 -0.03
CA GLY A 91 -1.49 4.02 -0.25
C GLY A 91 -0.58 3.76 0.95
N ILE A 92 0.69 3.50 0.68
CA ILE A 92 1.77 3.55 1.66
C ILE A 92 2.50 4.86 1.45
N ILE A 93 2.48 5.73 2.45
CA ILE A 93 3.10 7.06 2.40
C ILE A 93 4.26 7.10 3.39
N LEU A 94 5.45 7.46 2.92
CA LEU A 94 6.62 7.70 3.75
C LEU A 94 6.76 9.19 4.03
N SER A 95 6.80 9.53 5.31
CA SER A 95 7.22 10.85 5.79
C SER A 95 8.64 10.77 6.34
N VAL A 96 9.38 11.88 6.29
CA VAL A 96 10.75 11.96 6.77
C VAL A 96 10.92 13.14 7.72
N ALA A 97 11.59 12.91 8.84
CA ALA A 97 11.88 13.89 9.86
C ALA A 97 13.36 13.83 10.28
N LEU A 98 13.86 14.97 10.77
CA LEU A 98 15.20 15.09 11.36
C LEU A 98 15.05 15.74 12.74
N GLU A 99 15.52 15.07 13.79
CA GLU A 99 15.45 15.57 15.18
C GLU A 99 14.03 16.01 15.60
N GLY A 100 13.00 15.27 15.17
CA GLY A 100 11.59 15.57 15.46
C GLY A 100 10.96 16.65 14.58
N VAL A 101 11.72 17.26 13.66
CA VAL A 101 11.19 18.21 12.68
C VAL A 101 10.87 17.47 11.38
N THR A 102 9.59 17.46 10.98
CA THR A 102 9.18 16.92 9.68
C THR A 102 9.79 17.74 8.56
N LEU A 103 10.60 17.09 7.72
CA LEU A 103 11.19 17.69 6.53
C LEU A 103 10.23 17.60 5.35
N ASP A 104 9.57 16.46 5.18
CA ASP A 104 8.49 16.24 4.21
C ASP A 104 7.50 15.19 4.75
N ALA A 105 6.21 15.50 4.69
CA ALA A 105 5.14 14.61 5.14
C ALA A 105 4.79 13.52 4.10
N HIS A 106 5.25 13.68 2.86
CA HIS A 106 4.91 12.84 1.72
C HIS A 106 6.12 12.65 0.80
N ALA A 107 7.23 12.20 1.40
CA ALA A 107 8.54 12.10 0.76
C ALA A 107 8.63 11.04 -0.35
N ALA A 108 7.84 9.98 -0.22
CA ALA A 108 7.62 8.94 -1.23
C ALA A 108 6.27 8.25 -0.96
N SER A 109 5.60 7.75 -2.01
CA SER A 109 4.36 7.00 -1.83
C SER A 109 4.07 6.03 -2.97
N LEU A 110 3.40 4.92 -2.67
CA LEU A 110 2.78 4.04 -3.66
C LEU A 110 1.28 3.89 -3.32
N TRP A 111 0.42 3.95 -4.35
CA TRP A 111 -1.04 3.87 -4.24
C TRP A 111 -1.59 2.68 -5.02
N GLY A 112 -2.85 2.29 -4.73
CA GLY A 112 -3.48 1.12 -5.33
C GLY A 112 -2.94 -0.21 -4.79
N VAL A 113 -2.32 -0.17 -3.60
CA VAL A 113 -1.86 -1.34 -2.87
C VAL A 113 -3.07 -1.96 -2.18
N GLU A 114 -3.15 -3.28 -2.09
CA GLU A 114 -4.24 -3.96 -1.39
C GLU A 114 -3.92 -3.98 0.13
N ALA A 115 -4.93 -4.10 0.99
CA ALA A 115 -4.74 -4.27 2.43
C ALA A 115 -5.76 -5.27 2.96
N ASN A 116 -5.31 -6.25 3.74
CA ASN A 116 -6.11 -7.35 4.31
C ASN A 116 -6.77 -8.26 3.25
N TYR A 117 -6.08 -8.53 2.13
CA TYR A 117 -6.64 -9.41 1.10
C TYR A 117 -6.94 -10.79 1.71
N PRO A 118 -8.10 -11.41 1.45
CA PRO A 118 -8.44 -12.68 2.09
C PRO A 118 -7.35 -13.74 1.94
N GLY A 119 -6.84 -14.24 3.08
CA GLY A 119 -5.75 -15.21 3.12
C GLY A 119 -4.33 -14.62 3.05
N SER A 120 -4.20 -13.30 2.94
CA SER A 120 -2.92 -12.59 3.07
C SER A 120 -2.56 -12.34 4.53
N ASP A 121 -1.26 -12.15 4.80
CA ASP A 121 -0.70 -11.71 6.08
C ASP A 121 -0.19 -10.26 6.03
N ASN A 122 -0.47 -9.54 4.93
CA ASN A 122 -0.01 -8.16 4.68
C ASN A 122 1.52 -7.96 4.72
N ALA A 123 2.34 -9.02 4.65
CA ALA A 123 3.79 -8.88 4.72
C ALA A 123 4.34 -7.94 3.62
N TYR A 124 3.73 -7.98 2.44
CA TYR A 124 4.09 -7.14 1.29
C TYR A 124 3.89 -5.63 1.53
N LEU A 125 3.03 -5.20 2.45
CA LEU A 125 2.91 -3.78 2.80
C LEU A 125 4.23 -3.22 3.34
N THR A 126 4.94 -4.04 4.12
CA THR A 126 6.27 -3.69 4.64
C THR A 126 7.32 -3.76 3.53
N GLU A 127 7.17 -4.67 2.56
CA GLU A 127 8.04 -4.72 1.38
C GLU A 127 7.92 -3.44 0.55
N VAL A 128 6.69 -2.99 0.26
CA VAL A 128 6.42 -1.70 -0.40
C VAL A 128 7.06 -0.54 0.35
N ALA A 129 6.91 -0.47 1.67
CA ALA A 129 7.55 0.58 2.47
C ALA A 129 9.08 0.55 2.36
N ASN A 130 9.69 -0.64 2.31
CA ASN A 130 11.14 -0.79 2.12
C ASN A 130 11.59 -0.39 0.71
N GLU A 131 10.79 -0.68 -0.32
CA GLU A 131 11.07 -0.27 -1.70
C GLU A 131 11.04 1.24 -1.88
N LEU A 132 10.17 1.95 -1.15
CA LEU A 132 10.05 3.41 -1.15
C LEU A 132 11.14 4.13 -0.33
N LEU A 133 11.85 3.40 0.54
CA LEU A 133 12.80 3.99 1.49
C LEU A 133 13.94 4.77 0.81
N PRO A 134 14.58 4.28 -0.29
CA PRO A 134 15.63 5.04 -0.97
C PRO A 134 15.14 6.39 -1.52
N GLU A 135 13.94 6.43 -2.10
CA GLU A 135 13.33 7.65 -2.62
C GLU A 135 13.04 8.66 -1.51
N ALA A 136 12.46 8.20 -0.39
CA ALA A 136 12.21 9.05 0.76
C ALA A 136 13.51 9.68 1.32
N LEU A 137 14.59 8.90 1.36
CA LEU A 137 15.91 9.38 1.78
C LEU A 137 16.52 10.40 0.81
N ASP A 138 16.35 10.21 -0.50
CA ASP A 138 16.78 11.20 -1.50
C ASP A 138 16.03 12.52 -1.33
N THR A 139 14.72 12.47 -1.11
CA THR A 139 13.90 13.64 -0.77
C THR A 139 14.40 14.32 0.50
N ALA A 140 14.66 13.57 1.58
CA ALA A 140 15.18 14.12 2.84
C ALA A 140 16.53 14.85 2.64
N ARG A 141 17.46 14.23 1.90
CA ARG A 141 18.76 14.83 1.57
C ARG A 141 18.62 16.12 0.75
N ALA A 142 17.72 16.12 -0.23
CA ALA A 142 17.46 17.30 -1.06
C ALA A 142 16.87 18.47 -0.25
N VAL A 143 15.88 18.19 0.62
CA VAL A 143 15.30 19.20 1.52
C VAL A 143 16.36 19.77 2.46
N LEU A 144 17.18 18.91 3.08
CA LEU A 144 18.23 19.34 3.99
C LEU A 144 19.30 20.20 3.28
N ALA A 145 19.69 19.82 2.06
CA ALA A 145 20.62 20.62 1.26
C ALA A 145 20.05 22.01 0.95
N ARG A 146 18.75 22.10 0.63
CA ARG A 146 18.06 23.38 0.39
C ARG A 146 18.02 24.24 1.66
N LEU A 147 17.70 23.65 2.81
CA LEU A 147 17.65 24.36 4.10
C LEU A 147 19.03 24.90 4.50
N ARG A 148 20.10 24.14 4.26
CA ARG A 148 21.49 24.56 4.52
C ARG A 148 21.97 25.69 3.59
N ALA A 149 21.46 25.73 2.35
CA ALA A 149 21.78 26.77 1.38
C ALA A 149 20.96 28.04 1.58
N ALA A 150 19.86 27.98 2.34
CA ALA A 150 19.06 29.16 2.64
C ALA A 150 19.89 30.12 3.51
N PRO A 151 20.06 31.40 3.10
CA PRO A 151 20.67 32.38 3.98
C PRO A 151 19.83 32.49 5.25
N ALA A 152 20.48 32.58 6.41
CA ALA A 152 19.78 32.83 7.67
C ALA A 152 18.92 34.08 7.50
N GLY A 153 17.60 33.91 7.43
CA GLY A 153 16.68 35.02 7.31
C GLY A 153 16.91 35.96 8.48
N GLU A 154 17.18 37.24 8.19
CA GLU A 154 17.18 38.28 9.21
C GLU A 154 15.86 38.18 9.98
N ALA A 155 15.96 37.86 11.27
CA ALA A 155 14.83 37.93 12.18
C ALA A 155 14.34 39.37 12.15
N ARG A 156 13.19 39.61 11.49
CA ARG A 156 12.50 40.89 11.57
C ARG A 156 11.94 41.01 12.99
N VAL A 157 12.64 41.79 13.80
CA VAL A 157 12.24 42.27 15.12
C VAL A 157 11.08 43.25 14.99
#